data_AF-A0AA43ALD7-F1
#
_entry.id   AF-A0AA43ALD7-F1
#
_cell.length_a   1.000
_cell.length_b   1.000
_cell.length_c   1.000
_cell.angle_alpha   90.00
_cell.angle_beta   90.00
_cell.angle_gamma   90.00
#
_symmetry.space_group_name_H-M   'P 1'
#
loop_
_entity.id
_entity.type
_entity.pdbx_description
1 polymer ?
#
loop_
_entity_poly.entity_id
_entity_poly.type
_entity_poly.pdbx_seq_one_letter_code
_entity_poly.pdbx_strand_id
1 'polypeptide(L)'
;MTNRAQLELFRERLPRKPYYSDELTTGLRIADVARALGARYIQPNGPTHRHWIVFDVDHAAATLSWDDVGAPAPNITVTNKANGHAHLIYGLDTPIRTAPDGNAAPLRYAAAIEAALREKLGADMGYSGLICKNPLHEHWLVQVWEP
;
A
#
# COMPACT_ATOMS: atom_id res chain seq x y z
N MET A 1 12.32 -15.83 -5.74
CA MET A 1 12.99 -15.32 -4.52
C MET A 1 11.86 -15.18 -3.51
N THR A 2 11.78 -16.12 -2.57
CA THR A 2 10.54 -16.44 -1.82
C THR A 2 9.83 -15.23 -1.21
N ASN A 3 8.49 -15.30 -1.10
CA ASN A 3 7.53 -14.31 -0.53
C ASN A 3 8.04 -13.34 0.55
N ARG A 4 9.05 -13.74 1.31
CA ARG A 4 9.74 -12.95 2.32
C ARG A 4 10.38 -11.67 1.77
N ALA A 5 10.91 -11.67 0.53
CA ALA A 5 11.68 -10.53 0.00
C ALA A 5 10.88 -9.22 -0.10
N GLN A 6 9.64 -9.26 -0.60
CA GLN A 6 8.80 -8.06 -0.72
C GLN A 6 8.31 -7.55 0.64
N LEU A 7 8.04 -8.44 1.59
CA LEU A 7 7.64 -8.05 2.95
C LEU A 7 8.80 -7.40 3.72
N GLU A 8 10.02 -7.92 3.58
CA GLU A 8 11.20 -7.26 4.15
C GLU A 8 11.45 -5.90 3.48
N LEU A 9 11.33 -5.81 2.15
CA LEU A 9 11.44 -4.53 1.44
C LEU A 9 10.38 -3.51 1.90
N PHE A 10 9.15 -3.96 2.16
CA PHE A 10 8.10 -3.13 2.75
C PHE A 10 8.53 -2.61 4.13
N ARG A 11 9.01 -3.50 5.00
CA ARG A 11 9.52 -3.14 6.34
C ARG A 11 10.65 -2.12 6.27
N GLU A 12 11.62 -2.32 5.39
CA GLU A 12 12.81 -1.46 5.23
C GLU A 12 12.46 -0.06 4.73
N ARG A 13 11.43 0.06 3.89
CA ARG A 13 10.99 1.32 3.28
C ARG A 13 9.97 2.10 4.13
N LEU A 14 9.57 1.58 5.29
CA LEU A 14 8.65 2.28 6.19
C LEU A 14 9.24 3.61 6.68
N PRO A 15 8.40 4.65 6.90
CA PRO A 15 8.82 5.86 7.57
C PRO A 15 9.40 5.55 8.96
N ARG A 16 10.37 6.35 9.43
CA ARG A 16 10.90 6.23 10.80
C ARG A 16 9.81 6.41 11.86
N LYS A 17 8.87 7.32 11.61
CA LYS A 17 7.72 7.64 12.48
C LYS A 17 6.41 7.61 11.69
N PRO A 18 5.89 6.44 11.31
CA PRO A 18 4.71 6.35 10.47
C PRO A 18 3.46 6.69 11.28
N TYR A 19 2.41 7.15 10.59
CA TYR A 19 1.06 7.02 11.13
C TYR A 19 0.70 5.53 11.28
N TYR A 20 -0.05 5.20 12.32
CA TYR A 20 -0.56 3.85 12.56
C TYR A 20 -1.88 3.89 13.33
N SER A 21 -2.65 2.80 13.26
CA SER A 21 -3.86 2.58 14.06
C SER A 21 -4.25 1.10 14.08
N ASP A 22 -4.98 0.68 15.10
CA ASP A 22 -5.68 -0.62 15.09
C ASP A 22 -7.14 -0.49 14.68
N GLU A 23 -7.69 0.72 14.77
CA GLU A 23 -9.10 1.02 14.57
C GLU A 23 -9.22 2.44 14.01
N LEU A 24 -9.50 2.55 12.70
CA LEU A 24 -9.47 3.82 11.98
C LEU A 24 -10.48 4.83 12.53
N THR A 25 -11.58 4.36 13.13
CA THR A 25 -12.60 5.22 13.76
C THR A 25 -12.08 5.97 14.99
N THR A 26 -10.99 5.51 15.62
CA THR A 26 -10.35 6.19 16.76
C THR A 26 -9.25 7.17 16.34
N GLY A 27 -9.05 7.34 15.03
CA GLY A 27 -8.03 8.20 14.44
C GLY A 27 -6.66 7.53 14.28
N LEU A 28 -5.69 8.32 13.81
CA LEU A 28 -4.32 7.90 13.57
C LEU A 28 -3.38 8.40 14.68
N ARG A 29 -2.36 7.61 15.00
CA ARG A 29 -1.29 7.95 15.94
C ARG A 29 0.06 7.95 15.23
N ILE A 30 1.05 8.63 15.79
CA ILE A 30 2.43 8.64 15.29
C ILE A 30 3.35 8.07 16.38
N ALA A 31 4.19 7.11 16.04
CA ALA A 31 5.23 6.58 16.93
C ALA A 31 6.43 6.09 16.10
N ASP A 32 7.55 5.72 16.75
CA ASP A 32 8.65 5.07 16.04
C ASP A 32 8.21 3.75 15.41
N VAL A 33 8.81 3.42 14.26
CA VAL A 33 8.43 2.27 13.41
C VAL A 33 8.39 0.95 14.19
N ALA A 34 9.31 0.75 15.13
CA ALA A 34 9.35 -0.44 15.99
C ALA A 34 8.04 -0.68 16.75
N ARG A 35 7.36 0.40 17.19
CA ARG A 35 6.05 0.34 17.84
C ARG A 35 4.92 0.20 16.82
N ALA A 36 4.97 0.98 15.74
CA ALA A 36 3.92 1.01 14.73
C ALA A 36 3.76 -0.30 13.96
N LEU A 37 4.84 -1.09 13.84
CA LEU A 37 4.82 -2.41 13.20
C LEU A 37 3.80 -3.38 13.81
N GLY A 38 3.47 -3.22 15.09
CA GLY A 38 2.48 -4.04 15.79
C GLY A 38 1.02 -3.63 15.56
N ALA A 39 0.75 -2.62 14.73
CA ALA A 39 -0.60 -2.14 14.48
C ALA A 39 -1.22 -2.74 13.22
N ARG A 40 -2.56 -2.85 13.19
CA ARG A 40 -3.29 -3.36 12.01
C ARG A 40 -3.13 -2.46 10.78
N TYR A 41 -3.04 -1.16 10.96
CA TYR A 41 -2.89 -0.19 9.87
C TYR A 41 -1.62 0.63 10.06
N ILE A 42 -0.92 0.90 8.96
CA ILE A 42 0.37 1.63 8.97
C ILE A 42 0.51 2.51 7.73
N GLN A 43 1.20 3.63 7.88
CA GLN A 43 1.55 4.51 6.77
C GLN A 43 2.67 3.87 5.93
N PRO A 44 2.44 3.57 4.64
CA PRO A 44 3.43 2.88 3.81
C PRO A 44 4.56 3.79 3.32
N ASN A 45 4.33 5.10 3.22
CA ASN A 45 5.27 6.05 2.60
C ASN A 45 5.59 7.24 3.52
N GLY A 46 6.83 7.71 3.46
CA GLY A 46 7.28 8.87 4.24
C GLY A 46 6.82 10.20 3.61
N PRO A 47 7.07 11.34 4.30
CA PRO A 47 6.68 12.65 3.78
C PRO A 47 7.46 13.09 2.53
N THR A 48 8.65 12.52 2.29
CA THR A 48 9.57 12.97 1.23
C THR A 48 9.69 12.01 0.06
N HIS A 49 9.34 10.73 0.24
CA HIS A 49 9.52 9.69 -0.76
C HIS A 49 8.31 8.74 -0.77
N ARG A 50 7.80 8.49 -1.97
CA ARG A 50 6.80 7.47 -2.25
C ARG A 50 7.51 6.25 -2.82
N HIS A 51 7.48 5.15 -2.06
CA HIS A 51 8.01 3.84 -2.43
C HIS A 51 6.91 2.90 -2.91
N TRP A 52 5.70 3.08 -2.40
CA TRP A 52 4.55 2.21 -2.63
C TRP A 52 3.38 3.01 -3.18
N ILE A 53 2.68 2.44 -4.17
CA ILE A 53 1.37 2.90 -4.62
C ILE A 53 0.36 1.87 -4.12
N VAL A 54 -0.67 2.33 -3.42
CA VAL A 54 -1.66 1.44 -2.79
C VAL A 54 -3.04 1.75 -3.37
N PHE A 55 -3.78 0.70 -3.73
CA PHE A 55 -5.17 0.79 -4.15
C PHE A 55 -6.04 0.01 -3.15
N ASP A 56 -7.12 0.64 -2.67
CA ASP A 56 -8.13 -0.03 -1.84
C ASP A 56 -9.25 -0.55 -2.74
N VAL A 57 -9.52 -1.84 -2.67
CA VAL A 57 -10.51 -2.52 -3.52
C VAL A 57 -11.54 -3.17 -2.62
N ASP A 58 -12.75 -2.63 -2.68
CA ASP A 58 -13.84 -2.88 -1.74
C ASP A 58 -14.88 -3.87 -2.29
N HIS A 59 -14.44 -5.09 -2.57
CA HIS A 59 -15.34 -6.21 -2.85
C HIS A 59 -14.78 -7.56 -2.37
N ALA A 60 -15.64 -8.57 -2.24
CA ALA A 60 -15.30 -9.84 -1.59
C ALA A 60 -14.20 -10.67 -2.29
N ALA A 61 -13.90 -10.39 -3.56
CA ALA A 61 -12.90 -11.09 -4.38
C ALA A 61 -11.66 -10.22 -4.67
N ALA A 62 -11.44 -9.15 -3.89
CA ALA A 62 -10.42 -8.13 -4.21
C ALA A 62 -8.99 -8.69 -4.34
N THR A 63 -8.64 -9.76 -3.63
CA THR A 63 -7.30 -10.39 -3.66
C THR A 63 -6.80 -10.74 -5.06
N LEU A 64 -7.68 -11.24 -5.94
CA LEU A 64 -7.33 -11.68 -7.31
C LEU A 64 -7.95 -10.81 -8.41
N SER A 65 -8.74 -9.80 -8.03
CA SER A 65 -9.46 -8.92 -8.96
C SER A 65 -8.59 -8.28 -10.04
N TRP A 66 -7.30 -8.07 -9.74
CA TRP A 66 -6.33 -7.52 -10.69
C TRP A 66 -6.11 -8.45 -11.89
N ASP A 67 -6.18 -9.77 -11.71
CA ASP A 67 -5.99 -10.76 -12.78
C ASP A 67 -7.23 -10.79 -13.70
N ASP A 68 -8.43 -10.75 -13.10
CA ASP A 68 -9.71 -10.75 -13.82
C ASP A 68 -9.83 -9.57 -14.81
N VAL A 69 -9.26 -8.41 -14.45
CA VAL A 69 -9.25 -7.19 -15.29
C VAL A 69 -7.97 -7.05 -16.13
N GLY A 70 -7.05 -8.02 -16.06
CA GLY A 70 -5.76 -7.99 -16.74
C GLY A 70 -4.88 -6.80 -16.33
N ALA A 71 -4.97 -6.35 -15.09
CA ALA A 71 -4.05 -5.38 -14.50
C ALA A 71 -2.71 -6.06 -14.18
N PRO A 72 -1.60 -5.29 -14.07
CA PRO A 72 -0.35 -5.85 -13.60
C PRO A 72 -0.53 -6.41 -12.17
N ALA A 73 0.13 -7.54 -11.89
CA ALA A 73 0.16 -8.11 -10.56
C ALA A 73 0.73 -7.09 -9.55
N PRO A 74 0.07 -6.87 -8.40
CA PRO A 74 0.64 -6.09 -7.30
C PRO A 74 1.80 -6.86 -6.68
N ASN A 75 2.72 -6.21 -5.96
CA ASN A 75 3.75 -6.96 -5.22
C ASN A 75 3.16 -7.66 -4.00
N ILE A 76 2.18 -7.03 -3.35
CA ILE A 76 1.54 -7.54 -2.13
C ILE A 76 0.04 -7.25 -2.18
N THR A 77 -0.77 -8.26 -1.89
CA THR A 77 -2.20 -8.14 -1.58
C THR A 77 -2.41 -8.33 -0.08
N VAL A 78 -3.10 -7.40 0.57
CA VAL A 78 -3.43 -7.45 2.00
C VAL A 78 -4.94 -7.46 2.17
N THR A 79 -5.51 -8.61 2.49
CA THR A 79 -6.95 -8.87 2.47
C THR A 79 -7.53 -8.93 3.88
N ASN A 80 -8.67 -8.26 4.06
CA ASN A 80 -9.50 -8.40 5.24
C ASN A 80 -10.28 -9.72 5.19
N LYS A 81 -9.98 -10.63 6.11
CA LYS A 81 -10.59 -11.96 6.19
C LYS A 81 -12.12 -11.91 6.41
N ALA A 82 -12.64 -10.83 6.98
CA ALA A 82 -14.06 -10.71 7.32
C ALA A 82 -14.95 -10.33 6.12
N ASN A 83 -14.44 -9.52 5.19
CA ASN A 83 -15.26 -8.99 4.08
C ASN A 83 -14.62 -9.21 2.69
N GLY A 84 -13.39 -9.69 2.60
CA GLY A 84 -12.67 -9.95 1.36
C GLY A 84 -12.08 -8.70 0.68
N HIS A 85 -12.28 -7.50 1.24
CA HIS A 85 -11.70 -6.26 0.70
C HIS A 85 -10.19 -6.27 0.86
N ALA A 86 -9.45 -5.72 -0.09
CA ALA A 86 -7.99 -5.83 -0.11
C ALA A 86 -7.30 -4.51 -0.47
N HIS A 87 -6.10 -4.31 0.10
CA HIS A 87 -5.15 -3.34 -0.43
C HIS A 87 -4.21 -4.04 -1.40
N LEU A 88 -4.13 -3.52 -2.62
CA LEU A 88 -3.18 -3.91 -3.65
C LEU A 88 -1.98 -2.94 -3.58
N ILE A 89 -0.80 -3.46 -3.23
CA ILE A 89 0.41 -2.68 -2.98
C ILE A 89 1.41 -2.90 -4.12
N TYR A 90 1.69 -1.84 -4.86
CA TYR A 90 2.66 -1.81 -5.96
C TYR A 90 3.93 -1.08 -5.51
N GLY A 91 5.07 -1.77 -5.56
CA GLY A 91 6.38 -1.24 -5.22
C GLY A 91 7.04 -0.58 -6.41
N LEU A 92 7.60 0.61 -6.17
CA LEU A 92 8.42 1.31 -7.14
C LEU A 92 9.87 0.87 -6.97
N ASP A 93 10.54 0.51 -8.07
CA ASP A 93 11.97 0.20 -8.04
C ASP A 93 12.78 1.44 -7.60
N THR A 94 12.56 2.56 -8.28
CA THR A 94 13.07 3.88 -7.88
C THR A 94 11.95 4.68 -7.20
N PRO A 95 12.13 5.15 -5.95
CA PRO A 95 11.12 5.94 -5.27
C PRO A 95 10.94 7.32 -5.89
N ILE A 96 9.71 7.82 -5.82
CA ILE A 96 9.39 9.18 -6.29
C ILE A 96 9.58 10.15 -5.15
N ARG A 97 10.34 11.22 -5.39
CA ARG A 97 10.54 12.31 -4.43
C ARG A 97 9.31 13.23 -4.40
N THR A 98 8.66 13.31 -3.24
CA THR A 98 7.43 14.09 -2.99
C THR A 98 7.66 15.37 -2.19
N ALA A 99 8.89 15.61 -1.74
CA ALA A 99 9.27 16.87 -1.11
C ALA A 99 9.17 18.05 -2.10
N PRO A 100 9.06 19.31 -1.64
CA PRO A 100 8.87 20.49 -2.51
C PRO A 100 9.95 20.69 -3.58
N ASP A 101 11.14 20.16 -3.34
CA ASP A 101 12.29 20.19 -4.24
C ASP A 101 12.40 18.91 -5.12
N GLY A 102 11.33 18.11 -5.18
CA GLY A 102 11.17 16.98 -6.08
C GLY A 102 10.87 17.41 -7.52
N ASN A 103 11.19 16.55 -8.48
CA ASN A 103 10.88 16.81 -9.89
C ASN A 103 9.39 16.56 -10.16
N ALA A 104 8.73 17.53 -10.79
CA ALA A 104 7.32 17.43 -11.14
C ALA A 104 7.01 16.37 -12.20
N ALA A 105 7.96 16.01 -13.08
CA ALA A 105 7.72 15.05 -14.15
C ALA A 105 7.41 13.62 -13.62
N PRO A 106 8.23 13.02 -12.73
CA PRO A 106 7.88 11.76 -12.09
C PRO A 106 6.55 11.78 -11.32
N LEU A 107 6.25 12.89 -10.62
CA LEU A 107 5.00 13.04 -9.88
C LEU A 107 3.78 13.02 -10.81
N ARG A 108 3.82 13.75 -11.92
CA ARG A 108 2.74 13.75 -12.92
C ARG A 108 2.59 12.39 -13.59
N TYR A 109 3.70 11.73 -13.90
CA TYR A 109 3.65 10.41 -14.53
C TYR A 109 3.04 9.36 -13.59
N ALA A 110 3.44 9.37 -12.31
CA ALA A 110 2.85 8.51 -11.30
C ALA A 110 1.36 8.79 -11.08
N ALA A 111 0.95 10.07 -11.07
CA ALA A 111 -0.46 10.42 -10.98
C ALA A 111 -1.28 9.88 -12.17
N ALA A 112 -0.72 9.90 -13.39
CA ALA A 112 -1.37 9.32 -14.56
C ALA A 112 -1.50 7.78 -14.46
N ILE A 113 -0.45 7.10 -13.99
CA ILE A 113 -0.48 5.65 -13.72
C ILE A 113 -1.51 5.34 -12.62
N GLU A 114 -1.52 6.09 -11.52
CA GLU A 114 -2.46 5.93 -10.42
C GLU A 114 -3.90 6.09 -10.89
N ALA A 115 -4.19 7.10 -11.70
CA ALA A 115 -5.53 7.29 -12.25
C ALA A 115 -5.96 6.11 -13.13
N ALA A 116 -5.11 5.69 -14.07
CA ALA A 116 -5.41 4.60 -14.99
C ALA A 116 -5.56 3.25 -14.27
N LEU A 117 -4.67 2.93 -13.33
CA LEU A 117 -4.77 1.69 -12.55
C LEU A 117 -5.95 1.70 -11.59
N ARG A 118 -6.27 2.85 -10.98
CA ARG A 118 -7.44 2.96 -10.09
C ARG A 118 -8.73 2.65 -10.82
N GLU A 119 -8.92 3.24 -12.01
CA GLU A 119 -10.06 2.96 -12.87
C GLU A 119 -10.08 1.49 -13.28
N LYS A 120 -8.95 0.96 -13.77
CA LYS A 120 -8.85 -0.42 -14.22
C LYS A 120 -9.15 -1.45 -13.11
N LEU A 121 -8.71 -1.19 -11.89
CA LEU A 121 -8.92 -2.05 -10.73
C LEU A 121 -10.29 -1.86 -10.07
N GLY A 122 -11.07 -0.85 -10.48
CA GLY A 122 -12.31 -0.48 -9.77
C GLY A 122 -12.04 -0.08 -8.31
N ALA A 123 -10.87 0.49 -8.03
CA ALA A 123 -10.45 0.84 -6.68
C ALA A 123 -11.11 2.14 -6.19
N ASP A 124 -11.22 2.30 -4.87
CA ASP A 124 -11.87 3.45 -4.23
C ASP A 124 -11.24 4.78 -4.69
N MET A 125 -12.08 5.65 -5.26
CA MET A 125 -11.72 7.00 -5.70
C MET A 125 -11.43 7.96 -4.54
N GLY A 126 -12.02 7.70 -3.36
CA GLY A 126 -11.83 8.49 -2.14
C GLY A 126 -10.58 8.13 -1.36
N TYR A 127 -9.94 7.00 -1.65
CA TYR A 127 -8.77 6.53 -0.93
C TYR A 127 -7.53 7.39 -1.22
N SER A 128 -6.98 7.98 -0.16
CA SER A 128 -5.86 8.93 -0.25
C SER A 128 -4.47 8.29 -0.30
N GLY A 129 -4.37 6.99 0.01
CA GLY A 129 -3.08 6.29 0.12
C GLY A 129 -2.26 6.58 1.38
N LEU A 130 -2.79 7.36 2.33
CA LEU A 130 -2.06 7.74 3.56
C LEU A 130 -1.82 6.55 4.50
N ILE A 131 -2.81 5.67 4.67
CA ILE A 131 -2.77 4.55 5.61
C ILE A 131 -3.19 3.28 4.90
N CYS A 132 -2.41 2.20 5.02
CA CYS A 132 -2.77 0.91 4.45
C CYS A 132 -3.00 -0.14 5.53
N LYS A 133 -3.72 -1.22 5.19
CA LYS A 133 -3.67 -2.48 5.94
C LYS A 133 -2.19 -2.91 6.01
N ASN A 134 -1.69 -3.20 7.22
CA ASN A 134 -0.27 -3.49 7.44
C ASN A 134 0.08 -4.91 6.98
N PRO A 135 0.83 -5.12 5.87
CA PRO A 135 1.18 -6.47 5.39
C PRO A 135 2.04 -7.28 6.36
N LEU A 136 2.59 -6.66 7.40
CA LEU A 136 3.43 -7.31 8.41
C LEU A 136 2.63 -7.78 9.65
N HIS A 137 1.32 -7.52 9.68
CA HIS A 137 0.45 -7.85 10.80
C HIS A 137 -0.41 -9.08 10.53
N GLU A 138 -0.42 -10.05 11.45
CA GLU A 138 -1.09 -11.37 11.31
C GLU A 138 -2.62 -11.30 11.17
N HIS A 139 -3.22 -10.18 11.54
CA HIS A 139 -4.65 -9.92 11.40
C HIS A 139 -5.13 -10.10 9.95
N TRP A 140 -4.32 -9.69 8.98
CA TRP A 140 -4.67 -9.74 7.56
C TRP A 140 -4.27 -11.06 6.91
N LEU A 141 -4.95 -11.40 5.82
CA LEU A 141 -4.47 -12.43 4.90
C LEU A 141 -3.53 -11.75 3.91
N VAL A 142 -2.30 -12.22 3.81
CA VAL A 142 -1.27 -11.60 2.98
C VAL A 142 -0.81 -12.58 1.92
N GLN A 143 -0.86 -12.15 0.67
CA GLN A 143 -0.32 -12.87 -0.47
C GLN A 143 0.69 -11.96 -1.17
N VAL A 144 1.85 -12.54 -1.50
CA VAL A 144 2.93 -11.86 -2.23
C VAL A 144 2.96 -12.44 -3.63
N TRP A 145 3.21 -11.58 -4.60
CA TRP A 145 3.32 -11.95 -6.00
C TRP A 145 4.75 -11.68 -6.45
N GLU A 146 5.34 -12.66 -7.12
CA GLU A 146 6.64 -12.49 -7.77
C GLU A 146 6.42 -11.74 -9.09
N PRO A 147 7.25 -10.73 -9.43
CA PRO A 147 7.53 -10.40 -10.81
C PRO A 147 8.32 -11.53 -11.51
#